data_AF-A0A9X3J0N2-F1
#
_entry.id   AF-A0A9X3J0N2-F1
#
_cell.length_a   1.000
_cell.length_b   1.000
_cell.length_c   1.000
_cell.angle_alpha   90.00
_cell.angle_beta   90.00
_cell.angle_gamma   90.00
#
_symmetry.space_group_name_H-M   'P 1'
#
loop_
_entity.id
_entity.type
_entity.pdbx_description
1 polymer ?
#
loop_
_entity_poly.entity_id
_entity_poly.type
_entity_poly.pdbx_seq_one_letter_code
_entity_poly.pdbx_strand_id
1 'polypeptide(L)'
;MDPGAFLCIFDASGEEGQVFDPCEYVNTCDSGLYCVQPKLAGECDPQALGCCLPFCDTSLANTCPGQGQECLSWWGEDPPKPGLEKLGLCGLPQ
;
A
#
# COMPACT_ATOMS: atom_id res chain seq x y z
N MET A 1 13.58 -22.95 3.55
CA MET A 1 13.53 -21.70 2.78
C MET A 1 14.35 -20.67 3.53
N ASP A 2 15.16 -19.88 2.83
CA ASP A 2 15.88 -18.77 3.43
C ASP A 2 14.87 -17.63 3.72
N PRO A 3 14.70 -17.18 4.98
CA PRO A 3 13.72 -16.15 5.34
C PRO A 3 14.04 -14.76 4.75
N GLY A 4 15.20 -14.58 4.10
CA GLY A 4 15.59 -13.37 3.39
C GLY A 4 15.56 -13.47 1.86
N ALA A 5 15.09 -14.57 1.28
CA ALA A 5 15.03 -14.71 -0.17
C ALA A 5 13.97 -13.77 -0.77
N PHE A 6 14.43 -12.73 -1.49
CA PHE A 6 13.57 -12.00 -2.41
C PHE A 6 13.20 -12.94 -3.57
N LEU A 7 11.91 -13.20 -3.73
CA LEU A 7 11.38 -14.02 -4.81
C LEU A 7 10.73 -13.11 -5.85
N CYS A 8 11.21 -13.17 -7.10
CA CYS A 8 10.49 -12.57 -8.21
C CYS A 8 9.20 -13.36 -8.45
N ILE A 9 8.07 -12.83 -7.99
CA ILE A 9 6.75 -13.38 -8.25
C ILE A 9 6.25 -12.81 -9.58
N PHE A 10 5.50 -13.62 -10.34
CA PHE A 10 4.85 -13.16 -11.56
C PHE A 10 3.89 -12.01 -11.25
N ASP A 11 4.04 -10.92 -12.00
CA ASP A 11 3.12 -9.80 -11.94
C ASP A 11 1.76 -10.23 -12.49
N ALA A 12 0.76 -10.29 -11.61
CA ALA A 12 -0.57 -10.77 -11.92
C ALA A 12 -1.61 -9.64 -11.94
N SER A 13 -1.20 -8.37 -11.86
CA SER A 13 -2.13 -7.23 -11.89
C SER A 13 -2.87 -7.15 -13.23
N GLY A 14 -2.17 -7.42 -14.34
CA GLY A 14 -2.78 -7.43 -15.66
C GLY A 14 -3.27 -6.04 -16.06
N GLU A 15 -4.53 -5.90 -16.50
CA GLU A 15 -5.17 -4.59 -16.73
C GLU A 15 -5.90 -4.06 -15.48
N GLU A 16 -5.92 -4.80 -14.36
CA GLU A 16 -6.50 -4.40 -13.07
C GLU A 16 -5.38 -4.07 -12.07
N GLY A 17 -5.73 -3.70 -10.84
CA GLY A 17 -4.76 -3.46 -9.76
C GLY A 17 -4.29 -2.01 -9.67
N GLN A 18 -5.04 -1.08 -10.27
CA GLN A 18 -4.82 0.36 -10.13
C GLN A 18 -5.17 0.84 -8.72
N VAL A 19 -4.90 2.12 -8.46
CA VAL A 19 -5.28 2.76 -7.21
C VAL A 19 -6.79 2.59 -6.97
N PHE A 20 -7.14 2.10 -5.78
CA PHE A 20 -8.49 1.77 -5.32
C PHE A 20 -9.12 0.49 -5.87
N ASP A 21 -8.43 -0.24 -6.74
CA ASP A 21 -8.92 -1.53 -7.20
C ASP A 21 -8.89 -2.58 -6.08
N PRO A 22 -9.83 -3.54 -6.11
CA PRO A 22 -9.84 -4.65 -5.18
C PRO A 22 -8.62 -5.55 -5.39
N CYS A 23 -8.11 -6.12 -4.30
CA CYS A 23 -7.01 -7.07 -4.37
C CYS A 23 -7.17 -8.17 -3.32
N GLU A 24 -6.65 -9.35 -3.65
CA GLU A 24 -6.67 -10.51 -2.74
C GLU A 24 -5.25 -10.98 -2.39
N TYR A 25 -4.26 -10.58 -3.19
CA TYR A 25 -2.88 -11.02 -3.03
C TYR A 25 -1.89 -9.86 -3.20
N VAL A 26 -0.71 -10.05 -2.64
CA VAL A 26 0.38 -9.05 -2.65
C VAL A 26 0.93 -8.73 -4.05
N ASN A 27 0.68 -9.59 -5.03
CA ASN A 27 1.12 -9.43 -6.42
C ASN A 27 -0.03 -9.04 -7.38
N THR A 28 -1.17 -8.63 -6.83
CA THR A 28 -2.35 -8.19 -7.62
C THR A 28 -2.33 -6.69 -7.90
N CYS A 29 -1.65 -5.89 -7.09
CA CYS A 29 -1.59 -4.44 -7.29
C CYS A 29 -0.43 -4.05 -8.20
N ASP A 30 -0.61 -2.97 -8.97
CA ASP A 30 0.43 -2.40 -9.81
C ASP A 30 1.66 -1.96 -9.00
N SER A 31 2.81 -1.91 -9.67
CA SER A 31 4.07 -1.48 -9.07
C SER A 31 3.96 -0.13 -8.37
N GLY A 32 4.35 -0.08 -7.09
CA GLY A 32 4.24 1.12 -6.26
C GLY A 32 2.95 1.17 -5.42
N LEU A 33 2.08 0.17 -5.54
CA LEU A 33 0.90 -0.02 -4.71
C LEU A 33 1.07 -1.23 -3.80
N TYR A 34 0.29 -1.27 -2.73
CA TYR A 34 0.24 -2.39 -1.80
C TYR A 34 -1.20 -2.74 -1.47
N CYS A 35 -1.46 -4.04 -1.38
CA CYS A 35 -2.78 -4.56 -1.06
C CYS A 35 -3.05 -4.47 0.45
N VAL A 36 -3.99 -3.60 0.84
CA VAL A 36 -4.31 -3.34 2.26
C VAL A 36 -5.80 -3.40 2.54
N GLN A 37 -6.19 -3.26 3.81
CA GLN A 37 -7.59 -3.30 4.22
C GLN A 37 -8.38 -2.15 3.55
N PRO A 38 -9.56 -2.42 2.97
CA PRO A 38 -10.34 -1.41 2.23
C PRO A 38 -10.72 -0.18 3.06
N LYS A 39 -10.86 -0.33 4.38
CA LYS A 39 -11.20 0.77 5.30
C LYS A 39 -10.20 1.93 5.34
N LEU A 40 -9.02 1.78 4.72
CA LEU A 40 -8.00 2.82 4.64
C LEU A 40 -8.25 3.86 3.53
N ALA A 41 -9.29 3.72 2.72
CA ALA A 41 -9.76 4.79 1.84
C ALA A 41 -11.30 4.77 1.73
N GLY A 42 -11.90 5.92 1.46
CA GLY A 42 -13.34 6.00 1.21
C GLY A 42 -13.72 5.54 -0.19
N GLU A 43 -12.75 5.50 -1.10
CA GLU A 43 -12.87 5.14 -2.51
C GLU A 43 -12.82 3.63 -2.75
N CYS A 44 -12.30 2.86 -1.79
CA CYS A 44 -12.24 1.41 -1.88
C CYS A 44 -13.63 0.77 -1.71
N ASP A 45 -13.88 -0.35 -2.40
CA ASP A 45 -15.07 -1.17 -2.14
C ASP A 45 -15.01 -1.78 -0.71
N PRO A 46 -15.94 -1.44 0.20
CA PRO A 46 -15.94 -1.97 1.55
C PRO A 46 -16.23 -3.48 1.63
N GLN A 47 -16.71 -4.10 0.55
CA GLN A 47 -16.97 -5.54 0.46
C GLN A 47 -15.79 -6.34 -0.11
N ALA A 48 -14.76 -5.68 -0.66
CA ALA A 48 -13.56 -6.34 -1.16
C ALA A 48 -12.70 -6.90 -0.01
N LEU A 49 -11.84 -7.88 -0.32
CA LEU A 49 -10.88 -8.42 0.65
C LEU A 49 -9.73 -7.46 0.95
N GLY A 50 -9.33 -6.69 -0.05
CA GLY A 50 -8.25 -5.72 0.01
C GLY A 50 -8.46 -4.61 -1.02
N CYS A 51 -7.65 -3.56 -0.92
CA CYS A 51 -7.64 -2.41 -1.80
C CYS A 51 -6.21 -1.97 -2.09
N CYS A 52 -5.90 -1.69 -3.35
CA CYS A 52 -4.58 -1.24 -3.78
C CYS A 52 -4.37 0.24 -3.44
N LEU A 53 -3.47 0.51 -2.48
CA LEU A 53 -3.11 1.88 -2.08
C LEU A 53 -1.63 2.17 -2.30
N PRO A 54 -1.26 3.41 -2.67
CA PRO A 54 0.11 3.75 -3.02
C PRO A 54 1.02 3.89 -1.81
N PHE A 55 2.28 3.51 -2.00
CA PHE A 55 3.36 3.96 -1.13
C PHE A 55 3.57 5.48 -1.28
N CYS A 56 4.08 6.11 -0.23
CA CYS A 56 4.38 7.54 -0.20
C CYS A 56 5.62 7.82 0.64
N ASP A 57 6.17 9.04 0.54
CA ASP A 57 7.30 9.50 1.36
C ASP A 57 6.78 10.40 2.48
N THR A 58 6.94 9.96 3.74
CA THR A 58 6.44 10.67 4.93
C THR A 58 7.15 12.01 5.19
N SER A 59 8.28 12.28 4.52
CA SER A 59 9.00 13.54 4.62
C SER A 59 8.61 14.58 3.56
N LEU A 60 7.72 14.22 2.63
CA LEU A 60 7.21 15.09 1.58
C LEU A 60 5.80 15.59 1.88
N ALA A 61 5.35 16.58 1.10
CA ALA A 61 3.95 16.98 1.11
C ALA A 61 3.07 15.78 0.73
N ASN A 62 1.87 15.69 1.33
CA ASN A 62 0.95 14.59 1.10
C ASN A 62 0.61 14.45 -0.39
N THR A 63 0.91 13.28 -0.97
CA THR A 63 0.61 12.91 -2.36
C THR A 63 -0.48 11.86 -2.47
N CYS A 64 -1.15 11.53 -1.37
CA CYS A 64 -2.16 10.49 -1.35
C CYS A 64 -3.39 10.90 -2.18
N PRO A 65 -3.88 10.02 -3.08
CA PRO A 65 -4.92 10.38 -4.02
C PRO A 65 -6.32 10.40 -3.41
N GLY A 66 -6.54 9.69 -2.30
CA GLY A 66 -7.85 9.57 -1.66
C GLY A 66 -8.19 10.76 -0.76
N GLN A 67 -9.48 11.05 -0.64
CA GLN A 67 -9.96 12.15 0.18
C GLN A 67 -9.73 11.90 1.66
N GLY A 68 -9.04 12.85 2.30
CA GLY A 68 -8.70 12.76 3.73
C GLY A 68 -7.61 11.72 4.05
N GLN A 69 -7.00 11.10 3.04
CA GLN A 69 -5.85 10.25 3.26
C GLN A 69 -4.63 11.07 3.67
N GLU A 70 -3.78 10.46 4.49
CA GLU A 70 -2.47 10.96 4.85
C GLU A 70 -1.40 9.92 4.48
N CYS A 71 -0.15 10.36 4.41
CA CYS A 71 0.98 9.46 4.26
C CYS A 71 1.36 8.89 5.63
N LEU A 72 0.80 7.73 5.96
CA LEU A 72 1.01 7.07 7.25
C LEU A 72 2.33 6.31 7.24
N SER A 73 3.06 6.29 8.35
CA SER A 73 4.30 5.50 8.48
C SER A 73 4.02 4.01 8.21
N TRP A 74 4.79 3.41 7.31
CA TRP A 74 4.71 1.97 7.04
C TRP A 74 5.00 1.12 8.28
N TRP A 75 5.83 1.65 9.18
CA TRP A 75 6.32 0.94 10.35
C TRP A 75 5.37 0.99 11.54
N GLY A 76 4.32 1.82 11.50
CA GLY A 76 3.42 1.99 12.64
C GLY A 76 4.18 2.38 13.90
N GLU A 77 4.07 1.56 14.95
CA GLU A 77 4.79 1.73 16.23
C GLU A 77 6.19 1.09 16.23
N ASP A 78 6.52 0.26 15.24
CA ASP A 78 7.82 -0.38 15.12
C ASP A 78 8.90 0.62 14.65
N PRO A 79 10.17 0.41 15.05
CA PRO A 79 11.25 1.25 14.55
C PRO A 79 11.47 1.02 13.05
N PRO A 80 11.66 2.09 12.26
CA PRO A 80 11.93 1.97 10.84
C PRO A 80 13.23 1.22 10.56
N LYS A 81 13.27 0.47 9.46
CA LYS A 81 14.52 -0.12 8.97
C LYS A 81 15.44 0.99 8.40
N PRO A 82 16.77 0.87 8.62
CA PRO A 82 17.73 1.79 8.03
C PRO A 82 17.56 1.94 6.51
N GLY A 83 17.47 3.17 6.03
CA GLY A 83 17.26 3.52 4.62
C GLY A 83 15.79 3.50 4.15
N LEU A 84 14.85 3.12 5.01
CA LEU A 84 13.40 3.11 4.73
C LEU A 84 12.61 3.92 5.77
N GLU A 85 13.26 4.83 6.48
CA GLU A 85 12.66 5.65 7.55
C GLU A 85 11.52 6.53 7.04
N LYS A 86 11.54 6.85 5.76
CA LYS A 86 10.56 7.70 5.08
C LYS A 86 9.45 6.92 4.39
N LEU A 87 9.51 5.59 4.41
CA LEU A 87 8.52 4.77 3.75
C LEU A 87 7.17 4.91 4.47
N GLY A 88 6.18 5.38 3.72
CA GLY A 88 4.80 5.45 4.14
C GLY A 88 3.86 4.73 3.19
N LEU A 89 2.62 4.62 3.62
CA LEU A 89 1.50 4.13 2.84
C LEU A 89 0.34 5.12 2.96
N CYS A 90 -0.31 5.40 1.83
CA CYS A 90 -1.50 6.22 1.84
C CYS A 90 -2.65 5.52 2.54
N GLY A 91 -3.29 6.22 3.48
CA GLY A 91 -4.43 5.70 4.21
C GLY A 91 -5.13 6.78 5.04
N LEU A 92 -6.37 6.52 5.42
CA LEU A 92 -7.11 7.36 6.37
C LEU A 92 -6.45 7.24 7.76
N PRO A 93 -6.17 8.36 8.45
CA PRO A 93 -5.71 8.33 9.83
C PRO A 93 -6.78 7.67 10.73
N GLN A 94 -6.35 6.82 11.66
CA GLN A 94 -7.22 6.08 12.59
C GLN A 94 -7.35 6.78 13.95
#